data_AF-A0A143G8X7-F1
#
_entry.id   AF-A0A143G8X7-F1
#
_cell.length_a   1.000
_cell.length_b   1.000
_cell.length_c   1.000
_cell.angle_alpha   90.00
_cell.angle_beta   90.00
_cell.angle_gamma   90.00
#
_symmetry.space_group_name_H-M   'P 1'
#
loop_
_entity.id
_entity.type
_entity.pdbx_description
1 polymer ?
#
loop_
_entity_poly.entity_id
_entity_poly.type
_entity_poly.pdbx_seq_one_letter_code
_entity_poly.pdbx_strand_id
1 'polypeptide(L)'
;MKSTHPQIRIVCPECEGQLALWQEMAIVYSRKIDPKTGDIKPRITKSEIESTDLHGLKCTVCDWNASSNDFSEEAQEISEMINQDQFEIK
;
A
#
# COMPACT_ATOMS: atom_id res chain seq x y z
N MET A 1 -1.51 27.11 -18.57
CA MET A 1 -0.56 27.44 -17.48
C MET A 1 0.26 26.18 -17.24
N LYS A 2 1.58 26.23 -17.44
CA LYS A 2 2.44 25.04 -17.27
C LYS A 2 2.63 24.83 -15.77
N SER A 3 1.97 23.82 -15.20
CA SER A 3 2.18 23.43 -13.81
C SER A 3 3.62 22.95 -13.70
N THR A 4 4.50 23.82 -13.24
CA THR A 4 5.91 23.51 -13.03
C THR A 4 6.03 22.96 -11.62
N HIS A 5 5.50 21.75 -11.42
CA HIS A 5 5.82 21.03 -10.20
C HIS A 5 7.31 20.67 -10.28
N PRO A 6 8.13 21.05 -9.28
CA PRO A 6 9.49 20.53 -9.22
C PRO A 6 9.37 19.00 -9.20
N GLN A 7 9.89 18.35 -10.23
CA GLN A 7 10.03 16.90 -10.29
C GLN A 7 11.05 16.52 -9.23
N ILE A 8 10.60 16.36 -7.98
CA ILE A 8 11.45 15.88 -6.88
C ILE A 8 11.90 14.49 -7.30
N ARG A 9 13.20 14.33 -7.53
CA ARG A 9 13.78 13.05 -7.93
C ARG A 9 13.93 12.19 -6.66
N ILE A 10 12.89 11.44 -6.34
CA ILE A 10 12.89 10.52 -5.21
C ILE A 10 13.61 9.24 -5.64
N VAL A 11 14.76 8.98 -5.04
CA VAL A 11 15.59 7.79 -5.27
C VAL A 11 15.86 7.07 -3.96
N CYS A 12 16.25 5.80 -4.04
CA CYS A 12 16.64 5.04 -2.87
C CYS A 12 17.83 5.73 -2.16
N PRO A 13 17.76 5.97 -0.84
CA PRO A 13 18.83 6.64 -0.11
C PRO A 13 20.11 5.79 0.03
N GLU A 14 20.02 4.47 -0.15
CA GLU A 14 21.18 3.57 0.00
C GLU A 14 21.93 3.34 -1.32
N CYS A 15 21.21 3.23 -2.43
CA CYS A 15 21.79 2.82 -3.71
C CYS A 15 21.46 3.75 -4.89
N GLU A 16 20.72 4.83 -4.64
CA GLU A 16 20.20 5.75 -5.67
C GLU A 16 19.32 5.08 -6.74
N GLY A 17 18.89 3.84 -6.48
CA GLY A 17 18.03 3.04 -7.35
C GLY A 17 16.59 3.54 -7.39
N GLN A 18 15.84 2.98 -8.34
CA GLN A 18 14.42 3.28 -8.51
C GLN A 18 13.60 2.80 -7.30
N LEU A 19 12.61 3.60 -6.92
CA LEU A 19 11.62 3.26 -5.90
C LEU A 19 10.31 2.83 -6.56
N ALA A 20 9.60 1.93 -5.89
CA ALA A 20 8.24 1.53 -6.22
C ALA A 20 7.34 1.75 -5.01
N LEU A 21 6.12 2.24 -5.26
CA LEU A 21 5.08 2.30 -4.25
C LEU A 21 4.51 0.90 -4.04
N TRP A 22 4.33 0.51 -2.78
CA TRP A 22 3.64 -0.71 -2.41
C TRP A 22 2.46 -0.37 -1.51
N GLN A 23 1.40 -1.16 -1.62
CA GLN A 23 0.23 -1.08 -0.76
C GLN A 23 -0.07 -2.50 -0.27
N GLU A 24 -0.29 -2.64 1.03
CA GLU A 24 -0.71 -3.90 1.60
C GLU A 24 -2.20 -4.12 1.32
N MET A 25 -2.53 -5.32 0.85
CA MET A 25 -3.89 -5.74 0.57
C MET A 25 -4.22 -6.96 1.41
N ALA A 26 -5.40 -6.94 2.03
CA ALA A 26 -5.87 -8.01 2.90
C ALA A 26 -6.98 -8.82 2.24
N ILE A 27 -6.99 -10.12 2.53
CA ILE A 27 -8.07 -11.04 2.16
C ILE A 27 -8.48 -11.78 3.43
N VAL A 28 -9.75 -11.65 3.81
CA VAL A 28 -10.31 -12.34 4.98
C VAL A 28 -10.97 -13.64 4.53
N TYR A 29 -10.56 -14.75 5.14
CA TYR A 29 -11.22 -16.04 5.00
C TYR A 29 -12.07 -16.31 6.25
N SER A 30 -13.37 -16.50 6.05
CA SER A 30 -14.30 -16.74 7.15
C SER A 30 -15.04 -18.07 6.99
N ARG A 31 -15.39 -18.68 8.13
CA ARG A 31 -16.28 -19.84 8.22
C ARG A 31 -17.46 -19.48 9.09
N LYS A 32 -18.64 -19.99 8.72
CA LYS A 32 -19.85 -19.83 9.54
C LYS A 32 -19.86 -20.88 10.65
N ILE A 33 -20.25 -20.46 11.85
CA ILE A 33 -20.51 -21.36 12.97
C ILE A 33 -22.01 -21.59 13.06
N ASP A 34 -22.46 -22.84 13.24
CA ASP A 34 -23.87 -23.13 13.45
C ASP A 34 -24.32 -22.61 14.83
N PRO A 35 -25.32 -21.73 14.90
CA PRO A 35 -25.71 -21.09 16.16
C PRO A 35 -26.37 -22.05 17.15
N LYS A 36 -26.83 -23.24 16.71
CA LYS A 36 -27.49 -24.22 17.58
C LYS A 36 -26.54 -25.29 18.07
N THR A 37 -25.64 -25.77 17.22
CA THR A 37 -24.72 -26.88 17.56
C THR A 37 -23.30 -26.42 17.89
N GLY A 38 -22.92 -25.21 17.49
CA GLY A 38 -21.54 -24.71 17.63
C GLY A 38 -20.57 -25.26 16.57
N ASP A 39 -21.06 -26.08 15.62
CA ASP A 39 -20.22 -26.69 14.60
C ASP A 39 -19.73 -25.68 13.56
N ILE A 40 -18.47 -25.82 13.16
CA ILE A 40 -17.88 -25.01 12.08
C ILE A 40 -18.33 -25.60 10.75
N LYS A 41 -19.04 -24.80 9.93
CA LYS A 41 -19.46 -25.22 8.59
C LYS A 41 -18.24 -25.35 7.67
N PRO A 42 -18.18 -26.40 6.81
CA PRO A 42 -17.02 -26.66 5.96
C PRO A 42 -16.83 -25.62 4.86
N ARG A 43 -17.89 -24.90 4.48
CA ARG A 43 -17.84 -23.88 3.45
C ARG A 43 -17.07 -22.65 3.94
N ILE A 44 -16.02 -22.30 3.19
CA ILE A 44 -15.24 -21.08 3.38
C ILE A 44 -15.82 -19.99 2.48
N THR A 45 -15.96 -18.79 3.02
CA THR A 45 -16.22 -17.58 2.24
C THR A 45 -14.96 -16.73 2.22
N LYS A 46 -14.59 -16.26 1.03
CA LYS A 46 -13.49 -15.30 0.82
C LYS A 46 -14.10 -13.90 0.69
N SER A 47 -13.52 -12.91 1.35
CA SER A 47 -13.88 -11.50 1.14
C SER A 47 -13.42 -11.03 -0.25
N GLU A 48 -13.90 -9.85 -0.65
CA GLU A 48 -13.22 -9.08 -1.69
C GLU A 48 -11.82 -8.67 -1.20
N ILE A 49 -10.94 -8.36 -2.16
CA ILE A 49 -9.60 -7.84 -1.82
C ILE A 49 -9.82 -6.40 -1.36
N GLU A 50 -9.46 -6.11 -0.12
CA GLU A 50 -9.55 -4.77 0.44
C GLU A 50 -8.13 -4.22 0.60
N SER A 51 -7.93 -3.00 0.11
CA SER A 51 -6.71 -2.25 0.41
C SER A 51 -6.67 -1.94 1.90
N THR A 52 -5.52 -2.10 2.51
CA THR A 52 -5.27 -1.62 3.87
C THR A 52 -4.75 -0.18 3.82
N ASP A 53 -4.74 0.47 4.98
CA ASP A 53 -4.11 1.79 5.15
C ASP A 53 -2.58 1.71 5.08
N LEU A 54 -2.00 0.51 5.15
CA LEU A 54 -0.57 0.31 5.10
C LEU A 54 -0.08 0.37 3.64
N HIS A 55 0.84 1.29 3.41
CA HIS A 55 1.48 1.51 2.12
C HIS A 55 2.89 2.04 2.36
N GLY A 56 3.68 2.21 1.30
CA GLY A 56 5.01 2.74 1.46
C GLY A 56 5.84 2.68 0.20
N LEU A 57 7.14 2.87 0.37
CA LEU A 57 8.12 2.79 -0.70
C LEU A 57 9.04 1.60 -0.48
N LYS A 58 9.46 0.99 -1.58
CA LYS A 58 10.53 0.00 -1.58
C LYS A 58 11.47 0.26 -2.74
N CYS A 59 12.76 0.00 -2.54
CA CYS A 59 13.70 -0.01 -3.65
C CYS A 59 13.47 -1.24 -4.52
N THR A 60 13.65 -1.09 -5.83
CA THR A 60 13.60 -2.21 -6.78
C THR A 60 14.95 -2.89 -6.99
N VAL A 61 16.02 -2.34 -6.38
CA VAL A 61 17.42 -2.75 -6.58
C VAL A 61 18.06 -3.30 -5.30
N CYS A 62 17.78 -2.70 -4.13
CA CYS A 62 18.24 -3.18 -2.83
C CYS A 62 17.07 -3.47 -1.87
N ASP A 63 17.36 -3.90 -0.64
CA ASP A 63 16.37 -4.29 0.37
C ASP A 63 15.75 -3.11 1.14
N TRP A 64 16.12 -1.87 0.81
CA TRP A 64 15.58 -0.69 1.46
C TRP A 64 14.07 -0.57 1.25
N ASN A 65 13.34 -0.34 2.35
CA ASN A 65 11.90 -0.09 2.34
C ASN A 65 11.52 0.85 3.50
N ALA A 66 10.43 1.59 3.30
CA ALA A 66 9.84 2.46 4.30
C ALA A 66 8.32 2.24 4.30
N SER A 67 7.74 2.07 5.49
CA SER A 67 6.31 1.83 5.70
C SER A 67 5.59 3.09 6.17
N SER A 68 4.28 3.18 5.90
CA SER A 68 3.45 4.29 6.35
C SER A 68 3.23 4.33 7.86
N ASN A 69 3.39 3.20 8.54
CA ASN A 69 3.32 3.15 9.99
C ASN A 69 4.59 3.68 10.68
N ASP A 70 5.70 3.78 9.95
CA ASP A 70 6.97 4.31 10.46
C ASP A 70 7.23 5.74 9.97
N PHE A 71 6.21 6.45 9.48
CA PHE A 71 6.39 7.71 8.77
C PHE A 71 7.05 8.79 9.65
N SER A 72 8.26 9.16 9.25
CA SER A 72 8.72 10.55 9.34
C SER A 72 7.91 11.40 8.33
N GLU A 73 7.78 12.71 8.57
CA GLU A 73 6.98 13.65 7.74
C GLU A 73 7.28 13.51 6.24
N GLU A 74 8.53 13.22 5.87
CA GLU A 74 8.99 13.16 4.48
C GLU A 74 8.34 12.03 3.67
N ALA A 75 8.03 10.91 4.29
CA ALA A 75 7.50 9.75 3.59
C ALA A 75 5.95 9.82 3.46
N GLN A 76 5.29 10.59 4.34
CA GLN A 76 3.90 10.98 4.19
C GLN A 76 3.72 11.92 2.98
N GLU A 77 4.60 12.92 2.80
CA GLU A 77 4.60 13.81 1.63
C GLU A 77 4.76 13.03 0.31
N ILE A 78 5.63 12.02 0.26
CA ILE A 78 5.81 11.19 -0.93
C ILE A 78 4.55 10.38 -1.25
N SER A 79 3.85 9.86 -0.24
CA SER A 79 2.59 9.13 -0.44
C SER A 79 1.47 10.03 -0.99
N GLU A 80 1.40 11.28 -0.52
CA GLU A 80 0.41 12.27 -0.93
C GLU A 80 0.67 12.72 -2.37
N MET A 81 1.93 12.93 -2.75
CA MET A 81 2.32 13.27 -4.12
C MET A 81 1.97 12.16 -5.12
N ILE A 82 2.18 10.89 -4.77
CA ILE A 82 1.89 9.77 -5.70
C ILE A 82 0.39 9.51 -5.82
N ASN A 83 -0.41 9.76 -4.77
CA ASN A 83 -1.87 9.69 -4.85
C ASN A 83 -2.47 10.79 -5.74
N GLN A 84 -1.84 11.96 -5.87
CA GLN A 84 -2.32 13.02 -6.78
C GLN A 84 -2.18 12.64 -8.27
N ASP A 85 -1.15 11.87 -8.64
CA ASP A 85 -0.91 11.43 -10.03
C ASP A 85 -1.92 10.35 -10.48
N GLN A 86 -2.53 9.60 -9.55
CA GLN A 86 -3.57 8.60 -9.86
C GLN A 86 -4.93 9.23 -10.24
N PHE A 87 -5.17 10.51 -9.92
CA PHE A 87 -6.44 11.19 -10.20
C PHE A 87 -6.49 11.94 -11.55
N GLU A 88 -5.36 12.07 -12.27
CA GLU A 88 -5.32 12.66 -13.62
C GLU A 88 -5.53 11.63 -14.75
N ILE A 89 -5.66 10.33 -14.43
CA ILE A 89 -6.02 9.28 -15.40
C ILE A 89 -7.54 9.00 -15.31
N LYS A 90 -8.35 9.94 -15.78
CA LYS A 90 -9.76 9.71 -16.15
C LYS A 90 -10.10 10.38 -17.47
#